data_AF-A0A1B6NPM0-F1
#
_entry.id   AF-A0A1B6NPM0-F1
#
_cell.length_a   1.000
_cell.length_b   1.000
_cell.length_c   1.000
_cell.angle_alpha   90.00
_cell.angle_beta   90.00
_cell.angle_gamma   90.00
#
_symmetry.space_group_name_H-M   'P 1'
#
loop_
_entity.id
_entity.type
_entity.pdbx_description
1 polymer ?
#
loop_
_entity_poly.entity_id
_entity_poly.type
_entity_poly.pdbx_seq_one_letter_code
_entity_poly.pdbx_strand_id
1 'polypeptide(L)'
;MKLKPVLVVVAVLRCLKNVVDSELEKRGVEVSKAICEHFNYTRQELFHIVKVNGIRTFDELLEQHGGGLGCEICKPAVGSILASVYNDYILKASHLPLQDTNDIYLGNMQKDGTYSVVPRVPGGEITPEKLILLGEVAKEYNLYTKITGGQRIDLFGARVEHLPDIWEKLVAGGFETGHAYAKALRTVKSCVGSTWCRYGVQDSVGTAIDLENRYKGLRAPHKIKFAVSGCTRECAEAQSKDIGVIATEQGWNLYVCGNGGMKPRHADLFATDLDTETLIKYIDRVLMFYVKTADRLQRTSVWMDNLEGGLAYLQDVVINDALGINEELEAQMDAVVDAYQCEWKTTIEDPESRKRFRQFVNSSASDTNIQFVSERGQVRPATEAEKVAGKDQFIPVSMV
;
A
#
# COMPACT_ATOMS: atom_id res chain seq x y z
N MET A 1 -12.23 25.96 16.10
CA MET A 1 -11.46 24.82 16.65
C MET A 1 -12.14 23.53 16.20
N LYS A 2 -11.35 22.55 15.73
CA LYS A 2 -11.70 21.14 15.41
C LYS A 2 -12.51 20.87 14.13
N LEU A 3 -11.80 20.32 13.14
CA LEU A 3 -12.28 19.26 12.25
C LEU A 3 -11.06 18.52 11.69
N LYS A 4 -10.57 17.52 12.43
CA LYS A 4 -9.82 16.38 11.90
C LYS A 4 -10.03 15.17 12.81
N PRO A 5 -11.03 14.31 12.55
CA PRO A 5 -11.16 13.07 13.31
C PRO A 5 -11.20 11.81 12.42
N VAL A 6 -10.90 11.83 11.12
CA VAL A 6 -11.11 10.61 10.31
C VAL A 6 -10.13 9.48 10.69
N LEU A 7 -8.86 9.78 10.97
CA LEU A 7 -7.89 8.74 11.35
C LEU A 7 -8.01 8.27 12.81
N VAL A 8 -8.40 9.19 13.71
CA VAL A 8 -8.60 8.89 15.14
C VAL A 8 -9.88 8.09 15.33
N VAL A 9 -10.95 8.41 14.59
CA VAL A 9 -12.24 7.72 14.71
C VAL A 9 -12.13 6.26 14.31
N VAL A 10 -11.42 5.89 13.24
CA VAL A 10 -11.32 4.47 12.84
C VAL A 10 -10.57 3.61 13.88
N ALA A 11 -9.48 4.12 14.46
CA ALA A 11 -8.73 3.39 15.48
C ALA A 11 -9.47 3.34 16.82
N VAL A 12 -10.12 4.45 17.21
CA VAL A 12 -10.95 4.52 18.42
C VAL A 12 -12.16 3.61 18.29
N LEU A 13 -12.83 3.57 17.12
CA LEU A 13 -13.97 2.69 16.87
C LEU A 13 -13.59 1.21 16.94
N ARG A 14 -12.40 0.80 16.48
CA ARG A 14 -11.97 -0.60 16.55
C ARG A 14 -11.63 -1.02 17.98
N CYS A 15 -10.96 -0.17 18.76
CA CYS A 15 -10.79 -0.41 20.19
C CYS A 15 -12.15 -0.45 20.91
N LEU A 16 -13.08 0.44 20.57
CA LEU A 16 -14.41 0.46 21.15
C LEU A 16 -15.17 -0.83 20.84
N LYS A 17 -15.13 -1.29 19.58
CA LYS A 17 -15.73 -2.55 19.14
C LYS A 17 -15.18 -3.72 19.96
N ASN A 18 -13.85 -3.87 20.05
CA ASN A 18 -13.25 -4.96 20.82
C ASN A 18 -13.64 -4.94 22.31
N VAL A 19 -13.75 -3.75 22.91
CA VAL A 19 -14.20 -3.61 24.30
C VAL A 19 -15.66 -4.00 24.44
N VAL A 20 -16.54 -3.54 23.53
CA VAL A 20 -17.96 -3.90 23.53
C VAL A 20 -18.14 -5.40 23.33
N ASP A 21 -17.47 -5.98 22.34
CA ASP A 21 -17.53 -7.41 22.02
C ASP A 21 -17.07 -8.24 23.24
N SER A 22 -15.95 -7.88 23.86
CA SER A 22 -15.45 -8.57 25.06
C SER A 22 -16.42 -8.46 26.26
N GLU A 23 -17.08 -7.32 26.44
CA GLU A 23 -18.09 -7.15 27.50
C GLU A 23 -19.40 -7.87 27.20
N LEU A 24 -19.80 -7.99 25.93
CA LEU A 24 -20.95 -8.79 25.51
C LEU A 24 -20.70 -10.29 25.74
N GLU A 25 -19.52 -10.78 25.36
CA GLU A 25 -19.10 -12.17 25.61
C GLU A 25 -19.09 -12.50 27.10
N LYS A 26 -18.57 -11.61 27.96
CA LYS A 26 -18.61 -11.77 29.43
C LYS A 26 -20.02 -11.85 29.99
N ARG A 27 -21.01 -11.30 29.29
CA ARG A 27 -22.43 -11.36 29.64
C ARG A 27 -23.16 -12.54 29.00
N GLY A 28 -22.45 -13.44 28.30
CA GLY A 28 -23.01 -14.59 27.62
C GLY A 28 -23.77 -14.25 26.33
N VAL A 29 -23.56 -13.05 25.77
CA VAL A 29 -24.12 -12.66 24.47
C VAL A 29 -23.15 -13.10 23.37
N GLU A 30 -23.65 -13.89 22.42
CA GLU A 30 -22.88 -14.32 21.26
C GLU A 30 -22.59 -13.12 20.34
N VAL A 31 -21.31 -12.86 20.08
CA VAL A 31 -20.87 -11.79 19.17
C VAL A 31 -20.72 -12.37 17.77
N SER A 32 -21.47 -11.83 16.81
CA SER A 32 -21.36 -12.24 15.41
C SER A 32 -19.98 -11.87 14.85
N LYS A 33 -19.36 -12.85 14.19
CA LYS A 33 -18.10 -12.68 13.45
C LYS A 33 -18.31 -12.24 12.00
N ALA A 34 -19.57 -12.03 11.59
CA ALA A 34 -19.92 -11.56 10.26
C ALA A 34 -19.25 -10.22 9.94
N ILE A 35 -18.84 -10.05 8.69
CA ILE A 35 -18.23 -8.79 8.25
C ILE A 35 -19.26 -7.66 8.18
N CYS A 36 -20.50 -7.95 7.77
CA CYS A 36 -21.64 -7.04 7.73
C CYS A 36 -22.95 -7.80 7.46
N GLU A 37 -24.08 -7.12 7.41
CA GLU A 37 -25.40 -7.71 7.11
C GLU A 37 -25.50 -8.42 5.75
N HIS A 38 -24.67 -8.07 4.79
CA HIS A 38 -24.68 -8.65 3.44
C HIS A 38 -23.99 -10.03 3.37
N PHE A 39 -23.08 -10.30 4.32
CA PHE A 39 -22.26 -11.51 4.33
C PHE A 39 -22.07 -11.99 5.77
N ASN A 40 -22.67 -13.14 6.10
CA ASN A 40 -22.54 -13.76 7.43
C ASN A 40 -21.23 -14.55 7.57
N TYR A 41 -20.13 -13.99 7.07
CA TYR A 41 -18.80 -14.58 7.03
C TYR A 41 -17.76 -13.58 7.51
N THR A 42 -16.70 -14.07 8.12
CA THR A 42 -15.46 -13.31 8.37
C THR A 42 -14.74 -13.00 7.06
N ARG A 43 -13.79 -12.06 7.09
CA ARG A 43 -12.91 -11.81 5.92
C ARG A 43 -12.16 -13.08 5.49
N GLN A 44 -11.65 -13.85 6.45
CA GLN A 44 -10.90 -15.06 6.18
C GLN A 44 -11.77 -16.12 5.48
N GLU A 45 -13.00 -16.34 5.94
CA GLU A 45 -13.94 -17.24 5.27
C GLU A 45 -14.29 -16.75 3.87
N LEU A 46 -14.53 -15.45 3.66
CA LEU A 46 -14.74 -14.88 2.33
C LEU A 46 -13.53 -15.07 1.41
N PHE A 47 -12.31 -14.95 1.93
CA PHE A 47 -11.10 -15.24 1.17
C PHE A 47 -11.08 -16.70 0.70
N HIS A 48 -11.39 -17.64 1.59
CA HIS A 48 -11.47 -19.06 1.24
C HIS A 48 -12.57 -19.33 0.21
N ILE A 49 -13.76 -18.77 0.39
CA ILE A 49 -14.88 -18.92 -0.54
C ILE A 49 -14.50 -18.42 -1.94
N VAL A 50 -13.94 -17.21 -2.03
CA VAL A 50 -13.50 -16.63 -3.31
C VAL A 50 -12.49 -17.54 -4.00
N LYS A 51 -11.48 -18.00 -3.26
CA LYS A 51 -10.40 -18.80 -3.83
C LYS A 51 -10.87 -20.20 -4.25
N VAL A 52 -11.60 -20.91 -3.38
CA VAL A 52 -12.02 -22.30 -3.60
C VAL A 52 -13.06 -22.39 -4.71
N ASN A 53 -14.01 -21.46 -4.75
CA ASN A 53 -15.07 -21.45 -5.77
C ASN A 53 -14.65 -20.73 -7.05
N GLY A 54 -13.45 -20.13 -7.09
CA GLY A 54 -12.94 -19.43 -8.27
C GLY A 54 -13.70 -18.16 -8.63
N ILE A 55 -14.32 -17.50 -7.65
CA ILE A 55 -15.21 -16.34 -7.84
C ILE A 55 -14.40 -15.11 -8.26
N ARG A 56 -14.76 -14.48 -9.38
CA ARG A 56 -13.98 -13.36 -9.93
C ARG A 56 -14.63 -12.00 -9.79
N THR A 57 -15.90 -11.95 -9.41
CA THR A 57 -16.64 -10.69 -9.31
C THR A 57 -17.39 -10.56 -7.99
N PHE A 58 -17.67 -9.31 -7.58
CA PHE A 58 -18.46 -9.06 -6.38
C PHE A 58 -19.90 -9.53 -6.54
N ASP A 59 -20.49 -9.36 -7.72
CA ASP A 59 -21.86 -9.75 -8.00
C ASP A 59 -22.04 -11.27 -7.90
N GLU A 60 -21.10 -12.04 -8.44
CA GLU A 60 -21.06 -13.50 -8.30
C GLU A 60 -20.94 -13.94 -6.83
N LEU A 61 -20.06 -13.29 -6.05
CA LEU A 61 -19.93 -13.59 -4.61
C LEU A 61 -21.23 -13.26 -3.85
N LEU A 62 -21.86 -12.14 -4.18
CA LEU A 62 -23.07 -11.66 -3.53
C LEU A 62 -24.27 -12.56 -3.84
N GLU A 63 -24.40 -13.02 -5.09
CA GLU A 63 -25.47 -13.91 -5.52
C GLU A 63 -25.36 -15.30 -4.88
N GLN A 64 -24.14 -15.84 -4.77
CA GLN A 64 -23.93 -17.20 -4.25
C GLN A 64 -23.85 -17.26 -2.72
N HIS A 65 -23.30 -16.23 -2.06
CA HIS A 65 -22.91 -16.29 -0.65
C HIS A 65 -23.35 -15.07 0.17
N GLY A 66 -24.19 -14.19 -0.37
CA GLY A 66 -24.66 -13.00 0.33
C GLY A 66 -26.07 -12.59 -0.03
N GLY A 67 -26.37 -11.31 0.19
CA GLY A 67 -27.64 -10.69 -0.21
C GLY A 67 -27.58 -9.17 -0.15
N GLY A 68 -28.54 -8.50 -0.79
CA GLY A 68 -28.62 -7.04 -0.87
C GLY A 68 -27.78 -6.43 -2.00
N LEU A 69 -27.21 -5.24 -1.80
CA LEU A 69 -26.43 -4.49 -2.81
C LEU A 69 -24.97 -4.23 -2.40
N GLY A 70 -24.58 -4.70 -1.21
CA GLY A 70 -23.30 -4.41 -0.57
C GLY A 70 -23.19 -2.99 0.00
N CYS A 71 -22.25 -2.81 0.94
CA CYS A 71 -22.00 -1.55 1.64
C CYS A 71 -20.53 -1.13 1.61
N GLU A 72 -20.24 0.00 2.28
CA GLU A 72 -18.88 0.56 2.45
C GLU A 72 -17.91 -0.36 3.21
N ILE A 73 -18.40 -1.43 3.83
CA ILE A 73 -17.57 -2.42 4.54
C ILE A 73 -17.21 -3.58 3.61
N CYS A 74 -18.20 -4.25 3.01
CA CYS A 74 -17.95 -5.48 2.26
C CYS A 74 -17.38 -5.21 0.87
N LYS A 75 -17.76 -4.12 0.18
CA LYS A 75 -17.25 -3.83 -1.16
C LYS A 75 -15.73 -3.66 -1.17
N PRO A 76 -15.12 -2.80 -0.34
CA PRO A 76 -13.66 -2.68 -0.31
C PRO A 76 -12.97 -3.94 0.23
N ALA A 77 -13.60 -4.67 1.16
CA ALA A 77 -13.04 -5.92 1.67
C ALA A 77 -12.95 -7.00 0.59
N VAL A 78 -14.01 -7.19 -0.19
CA VAL A 78 -14.04 -8.13 -1.31
C VAL A 78 -13.14 -7.65 -2.45
N GLY A 79 -13.13 -6.34 -2.76
CA GLY A 79 -12.18 -5.76 -3.71
C GLY A 79 -10.72 -6.06 -3.33
N SER A 80 -10.38 -5.92 -2.04
CA SER A 80 -9.06 -6.30 -1.52
C SER A 80 -8.79 -7.81 -1.63
N ILE A 81 -9.78 -8.67 -1.36
CA ILE A 81 -9.63 -10.14 -1.51
C ILE A 81 -9.37 -10.50 -2.97
N LEU A 82 -10.20 -10.02 -3.89
CA LEU A 82 -10.06 -10.28 -5.33
C LEU A 82 -8.70 -9.83 -5.85
N ALA A 83 -8.24 -8.64 -5.44
CA ALA A 83 -6.93 -8.13 -5.82
C ALA A 83 -5.77 -8.95 -5.23
N SER A 84 -5.92 -9.46 -4.00
CA SER A 84 -4.93 -10.35 -3.39
C SER A 84 -4.89 -11.75 -4.01
N VAL A 85 -6.02 -12.27 -4.52
CA VAL A 85 -6.11 -13.62 -5.09
C VAL A 85 -5.72 -13.64 -6.57
N TYR A 86 -6.14 -12.64 -7.35
CA TYR A 86 -5.97 -12.64 -8.81
C TYR A 86 -5.02 -11.57 -9.34
N ASN A 87 -4.74 -10.52 -8.57
CA ASN A 87 -3.91 -9.39 -8.99
C ASN A 87 -4.37 -8.73 -10.32
N ASP A 88 -5.67 -8.77 -10.60
CA ASP A 88 -6.29 -8.11 -11.76
C ASP A 88 -6.16 -6.57 -11.66
N TYR A 89 -6.17 -5.90 -12.82
CA TYR A 89 -6.20 -4.44 -12.89
C TYR A 89 -7.43 -3.86 -12.17
N ILE A 90 -7.19 -3.06 -11.13
CA ILE A 90 -8.24 -2.61 -10.20
C ILE A 90 -9.29 -1.66 -10.80
N LEU A 91 -8.99 -1.00 -11.92
CA LEU A 91 -9.94 -0.11 -12.61
C LEU A 91 -10.74 -0.82 -13.72
N LYS A 92 -10.56 -2.14 -13.88
CA LYS A 92 -11.47 -2.96 -14.71
C LYS A 92 -12.92 -2.75 -14.25
N ALA A 93 -13.85 -2.73 -15.20
CA ALA A 93 -15.25 -2.38 -14.94
C ALA A 93 -15.90 -3.16 -13.78
N SER A 94 -15.56 -4.45 -13.63
CA SER A 94 -16.06 -5.31 -12.55
C SER A 94 -15.49 -5.01 -11.17
N HIS A 95 -14.31 -4.39 -11.08
CA HIS A 95 -13.62 -4.10 -9.81
C HIS A 95 -13.77 -2.66 -9.37
N LEU A 96 -14.02 -1.75 -10.31
CA LEU A 96 -14.12 -0.31 -10.06
C LEU A 96 -15.13 0.06 -8.95
N PRO A 97 -16.35 -0.51 -8.87
CA PRO A 97 -17.30 -0.16 -7.81
C PRO A 97 -16.86 -0.57 -6.41
N LEU A 98 -15.78 -1.37 -6.30
CA LEU A 98 -15.23 -1.87 -5.05
C LEU A 98 -14.10 -0.99 -4.51
N GLN A 99 -13.55 -0.11 -5.34
CA GLN A 99 -12.37 0.68 -5.00
C GLN A 99 -12.74 1.89 -4.16
N ASP A 100 -11.85 2.26 -3.25
CA ASP A 100 -11.94 3.52 -2.53
C ASP A 100 -11.46 4.69 -3.40
N THR A 101 -11.66 5.93 -2.93
CA THR A 101 -11.28 7.14 -3.67
C THR A 101 -9.83 7.14 -4.13
N ASN A 102 -8.90 6.61 -3.35
CA ASN A 102 -7.49 6.67 -3.67
C ASN A 102 -7.11 5.63 -4.73
N ASP A 103 -7.69 4.43 -4.66
CA ASP A 103 -7.53 3.39 -5.68
C ASP A 103 -8.24 3.78 -7.00
N ILE A 104 -9.40 4.43 -6.97
CA ILE A 104 -10.12 4.91 -8.18
C ILE A 104 -9.27 5.87 -9.04
N TYR A 105 -8.47 6.72 -8.40
CA TYR A 105 -7.63 7.71 -9.08
C TYR A 105 -6.14 7.36 -9.07
N LEU A 106 -5.78 6.15 -8.61
CA LEU A 106 -4.41 5.66 -8.54
C LEU A 106 -3.44 6.68 -7.90
N GLY A 107 -3.92 7.37 -6.87
CA GLY A 107 -3.25 8.50 -6.24
C GLY A 107 -3.92 8.91 -4.94
N ASN A 108 -3.14 9.37 -3.96
CA ASN A 108 -3.75 9.85 -2.71
C ASN A 108 -4.41 11.20 -2.95
N MET A 109 -5.69 11.31 -2.65
CA MET A 109 -6.39 12.59 -2.63
C MET A 109 -5.88 13.47 -1.46
N GLN A 110 -5.63 14.73 -1.76
CA GLN A 110 -5.17 15.76 -0.82
C GLN A 110 -6.35 16.59 -0.31
N LYS A 111 -6.09 17.40 0.73
CA LYS A 111 -7.13 18.19 1.43
C LYS A 111 -7.89 19.18 0.55
N ASP A 112 -7.34 19.55 -0.60
CA ASP A 112 -7.86 20.53 -1.55
C ASP A 112 -8.40 19.87 -2.84
N GLY A 113 -8.52 18.55 -2.87
CA GLY A 113 -8.99 17.79 -4.04
C GLY A 113 -7.91 17.48 -5.07
N THR A 114 -6.66 17.90 -4.85
CA THR A 114 -5.51 17.52 -5.69
C THR A 114 -5.00 16.12 -5.33
N TYR A 115 -4.03 15.61 -6.07
CA TYR A 115 -3.50 14.26 -5.92
C TYR A 115 -1.98 14.26 -5.74
N SER A 116 -1.47 13.21 -5.09
CA SER A 116 -0.03 12.92 -5.03
C SER A 116 0.39 12.02 -6.17
N VAL A 117 1.51 12.34 -6.82
CA VAL A 117 2.23 11.48 -7.76
C VAL A 117 3.50 10.98 -7.07
N VAL A 118 3.59 9.67 -6.88
CA VAL A 118 4.71 9.03 -6.17
C VAL A 118 5.23 7.87 -7.00
N PRO A 119 6.25 8.12 -7.85
CA PRO A 119 6.88 7.08 -8.64
C PRO A 119 7.65 6.08 -7.77
N ARG A 120 7.79 4.85 -8.27
CA ARG A 120 8.58 3.82 -7.60
C ARG A 120 10.07 4.11 -7.77
N VAL A 121 10.81 3.99 -6.67
CA VAL A 121 12.28 4.09 -6.63
C VAL A 121 12.79 2.89 -5.81
N PRO A 122 13.00 1.72 -6.44
CA PRO A 122 13.40 0.50 -5.75
C PRO A 122 14.69 0.67 -4.94
N GLY A 123 14.67 0.24 -3.68
CA GLY A 123 15.83 0.37 -2.78
C GLY A 123 16.25 1.82 -2.49
N GLY A 124 15.53 2.83 -2.97
CA GLY A 124 15.95 4.23 -2.93
C GLY A 124 17.03 4.60 -3.95
N GLU A 125 17.33 3.74 -4.92
CA GLU A 125 18.35 3.98 -5.93
C GLU A 125 17.74 4.69 -7.16
N ILE A 126 18.29 5.86 -7.50
CA ILE A 126 17.78 6.72 -8.59
C ILE A 126 18.95 7.27 -9.42
N THR A 127 18.84 7.18 -10.74
CA THR A 127 19.85 7.76 -11.64
C THR A 127 19.71 9.29 -11.73
N PRO A 128 20.78 10.02 -12.08
CA PRO A 128 20.70 11.45 -12.30
C PRO A 128 19.63 11.86 -13.32
N GLU A 129 19.45 11.10 -14.40
CA GLU A 129 18.47 11.37 -15.46
C GLU A 129 17.04 11.24 -14.93
N LYS A 130 16.76 10.18 -14.16
CA LYS A 130 15.47 10.00 -13.49
C LYS A 130 15.20 11.10 -12.47
N LEU A 131 16.22 11.54 -11.74
CA LEU A 131 16.11 12.65 -10.79
C LEU A 131 15.79 13.98 -11.50
N ILE A 132 16.45 14.25 -12.64
CA ILE A 132 16.19 15.42 -13.48
C ILE A 132 14.74 15.37 -14.00
N LEU A 133 14.29 14.23 -14.52
CA LEU A 133 12.91 14.07 -15.02
C LEU A 133 11.87 14.38 -13.95
N LEU A 134 12.06 13.91 -12.70
CA LEU A 134 11.16 14.25 -11.59
C LEU A 134 11.14 15.76 -11.33
N GLY A 135 12.29 16.43 -11.42
CA GLY A 135 12.41 17.87 -11.29
C GLY A 135 11.73 18.64 -12.43
N GLU A 136 11.85 18.17 -13.67
CA GLU A 136 11.20 18.74 -14.85
C GLU A 136 9.67 18.63 -14.75
N VAL A 137 9.16 17.44 -14.45
CA VAL A 137 7.72 17.21 -14.22
C VAL A 137 7.21 18.07 -13.07
N ALA A 138 7.94 18.13 -11.95
CA ALA A 138 7.55 18.96 -10.82
C ALA A 138 7.48 20.45 -11.19
N LYS A 139 8.43 20.93 -11.99
CA LYS A 139 8.48 22.33 -12.44
C LYS A 139 7.34 22.65 -13.42
N GLU A 140 7.12 21.77 -14.40
CA GLU A 140 6.10 21.94 -15.44
C GLU A 140 4.69 22.02 -14.86
N TYR A 141 4.37 21.13 -13.93
CA TYR A 141 3.05 21.07 -13.30
C TYR A 141 2.97 21.85 -11.98
N ASN A 142 4.02 22.60 -11.63
CA ASN A 142 4.14 23.41 -10.42
C ASN A 142 3.78 22.62 -9.13
N LEU A 143 4.42 21.46 -8.95
CA LEU A 143 4.14 20.50 -7.87
C LEU A 143 5.04 20.74 -6.66
N TYR A 144 4.49 20.55 -5.47
CA TYR A 144 5.28 20.51 -4.22
C TYR A 144 6.09 19.21 -4.16
N THR A 145 7.37 19.28 -3.84
CA THR A 145 8.29 18.14 -3.79
C THR A 145 8.78 17.84 -2.38
N LYS A 146 8.82 16.55 -2.03
CA LYS A 146 9.27 16.12 -0.70
C LYS A 146 9.95 14.76 -0.72
N ILE A 147 11.17 14.70 -0.15
CA ILE A 147 11.84 13.43 0.14
C ILE A 147 11.13 12.72 1.30
N THR A 148 10.83 11.44 1.12
CA THR A 148 10.11 10.61 2.08
C THR A 148 11.04 9.72 2.90
N GLY A 149 10.55 9.24 4.06
CA GLY A 149 11.25 8.23 4.85
C GLY A 149 11.38 6.86 4.17
N GLY A 150 10.72 6.63 3.03
CA GLY A 150 10.87 5.44 2.20
C GLY A 150 11.87 5.60 1.05
N GLN A 151 12.73 6.63 1.10
CA GLN A 151 13.73 6.94 0.08
C GLN A 151 13.12 7.20 -1.31
N ARG A 152 12.03 7.97 -1.34
CA ARG A 152 11.35 8.41 -2.57
C ARG A 152 11.14 9.91 -2.59
N ILE A 153 10.77 10.43 -3.75
CA ILE A 153 10.35 11.81 -3.93
C ILE A 153 8.85 11.81 -4.23
N ASP A 154 8.09 12.45 -3.34
CA ASP A 154 6.66 12.67 -3.55
C ASP A 154 6.45 14.01 -4.26
N LEU A 155 5.55 14.02 -5.25
CA LEU A 155 5.07 15.21 -5.94
C LEU A 155 3.60 15.44 -5.54
N PHE A 156 3.25 16.63 -5.03
CA PHE A 156 1.90 16.95 -4.54
C PHE A 156 1.32 18.16 -5.27
N GLY A 157 -0.02 18.22 -5.32
CA GLY A 157 -0.74 19.31 -5.97
C GLY A 157 -1.16 19.01 -7.41
N ALA A 158 -1.01 17.76 -7.87
CA ALA A 158 -1.42 17.37 -9.21
C ALA A 158 -2.95 17.44 -9.33
N ARG A 159 -3.46 18.13 -10.35
CA ARG A 159 -4.88 18.12 -10.68
C ARG A 159 -5.27 16.78 -11.29
N VAL A 160 -6.53 16.37 -11.12
CA VAL A 160 -6.99 15.05 -11.61
C VAL A 160 -6.80 14.92 -13.12
N GLU A 161 -7.08 16.01 -13.85
CA GLU A 161 -6.95 16.10 -15.30
C GLU A 161 -5.50 16.02 -15.80
N HIS A 162 -4.52 16.35 -14.96
CA HIS A 162 -3.09 16.28 -15.32
C HIS A 162 -2.46 14.92 -15.01
N LEU A 163 -3.14 14.05 -14.25
CA LEU A 163 -2.54 12.79 -13.81
C LEU A 163 -2.10 11.89 -14.99
N PRO A 164 -2.92 11.66 -16.04
CA PRO A 164 -2.50 10.84 -17.18
C PRO A 164 -1.25 11.39 -17.86
N ASP A 165 -1.19 12.70 -18.10
CA ASP A 165 -0.08 13.34 -18.82
C ASP A 165 1.21 13.33 -18.00
N ILE A 166 1.11 13.56 -16.68
CA ILE A 166 2.24 13.41 -15.75
C ILE A 166 2.77 11.96 -15.78
N TRP A 167 1.88 10.97 -15.69
CA TRP A 167 2.29 9.56 -15.68
C TRP A 167 2.80 9.07 -17.03
N GLU A 168 2.32 9.61 -18.14
CA GLU A 168 2.85 9.32 -19.48
C GLU A 168 4.33 9.70 -19.59
N LYS A 169 4.70 10.90 -19.10
CA LYS A 169 6.11 11.34 -19.05
C LYS A 169 6.96 10.46 -18.13
N LEU A 170 6.43 10.13 -16.95
CA LEU A 170 7.15 9.31 -15.97
C LEU A 170 7.36 7.88 -16.47
N VAL A 171 6.33 7.26 -17.05
CA VAL A 171 6.42 5.92 -17.64
C VAL A 171 7.37 5.90 -18.82
N ALA A 172 7.37 6.92 -19.68
CA ALA A 172 8.34 7.07 -20.76
C ALA A 172 9.78 7.17 -20.24
N GLY A 173 10.00 7.79 -19.07
CA GLY A 173 11.28 7.81 -18.35
C GLY A 173 11.61 6.53 -17.57
N GLY A 174 10.81 5.48 -17.70
CA GLY A 174 11.04 4.19 -17.05
C GLY A 174 10.67 4.16 -15.56
N PHE A 175 9.75 5.01 -15.12
CA PHE A 175 9.13 4.88 -13.80
C PHE A 175 7.90 3.96 -13.83
N GLU A 176 7.67 3.31 -12.69
CA GLU A 176 6.45 2.58 -12.39
C GLU A 176 5.69 3.27 -11.25
N THR A 177 4.44 2.88 -11.04
CA THR A 177 3.69 3.38 -9.89
C THR A 177 4.27 2.89 -8.56
N GLY A 178 4.43 3.83 -7.62
CA GLY A 178 4.92 3.52 -6.28
C GLY A 178 3.86 2.92 -5.36
N HIS A 179 2.60 2.76 -5.82
CA HIS A 179 1.46 2.27 -5.02
C HIS A 179 1.31 3.00 -3.67
N ALA A 180 1.64 4.30 -3.63
CA ALA A 180 1.59 5.11 -2.41
C ALA A 180 0.16 5.37 -1.90
N TYR A 181 -0.86 4.97 -2.64
CA TYR A 181 -2.28 5.07 -2.31
C TYR A 181 -2.87 3.74 -1.82
N ALA A 182 -2.48 2.66 -2.49
CA ALA A 182 -2.94 1.30 -2.28
C ALA A 182 -2.71 0.72 -0.87
N LYS A 183 -3.50 -0.30 -0.51
CA LYS A 183 -3.12 -1.29 0.51
C LYS A 183 -2.25 -2.37 -0.14
N ALA A 184 -0.97 -2.03 -0.32
CA ALA A 184 0.01 -2.84 -1.02
C ALA A 184 1.41 -2.67 -0.41
N LEU A 185 2.42 -3.31 -1.00
CA LEU A 185 3.82 -2.96 -0.74
C LEU A 185 4.07 -1.49 -1.06
N ARG A 186 4.49 -0.74 -0.03
CA ARG A 186 4.76 0.69 -0.17
C ARG A 186 6.20 1.01 -0.53
N THR A 187 7.18 0.34 0.05
CA THR A 187 8.62 0.65 -0.14
C THR A 187 9.45 -0.45 0.49
N VAL A 188 10.61 -0.72 -0.10
CA VAL A 188 11.70 -1.45 0.52
C VAL A 188 12.86 -0.47 0.74
N LYS A 189 13.01 0.00 1.98
CA LYS A 189 14.08 0.95 2.33
C LYS A 189 15.41 0.20 2.45
N SER A 190 16.48 0.71 1.86
CA SER A 190 17.81 0.11 1.98
C SER A 190 18.79 1.05 2.68
N CYS A 191 19.92 0.54 3.17
CA CYS A 191 21.12 1.37 3.31
C CYS A 191 22.04 1.11 2.12
N VAL A 192 23.10 1.90 1.99
CA VAL A 192 24.05 1.81 0.86
C VAL A 192 24.90 0.52 0.85
N GLY A 193 24.69 -0.39 1.81
CA GLY A 193 25.25 -1.75 1.80
C GLY A 193 26.78 -1.83 1.79
N SER A 194 27.30 -3.00 1.47
CA SER A 194 28.74 -3.24 1.22
C SER A 194 29.25 -2.50 -0.03
N THR A 195 28.36 -2.01 -0.90
CA THR A 195 28.70 -1.23 -2.10
C THR A 195 29.44 0.07 -1.76
N TRP A 196 29.02 0.76 -0.69
CA TRP A 196 29.60 2.07 -0.32
C TRP A 196 29.98 2.18 1.16
N CYS A 197 29.31 1.46 2.06
CA CYS A 197 29.57 1.61 3.50
C CYS A 197 30.76 0.74 3.91
N ARG A 198 31.75 1.34 4.58
CA ARG A 198 32.89 0.62 5.18
C ARG A 198 32.50 -0.47 6.21
N TYR A 199 31.25 -0.46 6.67
CA TYR A 199 30.70 -1.43 7.62
C TYR A 199 29.66 -2.35 6.99
N GLY A 200 29.39 -2.21 5.70
CA GLY A 200 28.46 -3.07 5.00
C GLY A 200 29.02 -4.48 4.92
N VAL A 201 28.27 -5.44 5.45
CA VAL A 201 28.60 -6.87 5.42
C VAL A 201 28.12 -7.50 4.12
N GLN A 202 26.90 -7.15 3.68
CA GLN A 202 26.32 -7.64 2.43
C GLN A 202 25.67 -6.52 1.61
N ASP A 203 25.34 -6.84 0.35
CA ASP A 203 24.65 -5.93 -0.57
C ASP A 203 23.17 -5.82 -0.21
N SER A 204 22.86 -4.85 0.66
CA SER A 204 21.49 -4.51 1.00
C SER A 204 20.74 -3.77 -0.09
N VAL A 205 21.43 -3.12 -1.02
CA VAL A 205 20.78 -2.33 -2.08
C VAL A 205 20.21 -3.28 -3.13
N GLY A 206 21.03 -4.19 -3.67
CA GLY A 206 20.59 -5.22 -4.61
C GLY A 206 19.45 -6.07 -4.03
N THR A 207 19.63 -6.57 -2.80
CA THR A 207 18.59 -7.33 -2.10
C THR A 207 17.30 -6.53 -1.92
N ALA A 208 17.38 -5.23 -1.58
CA ALA A 208 16.18 -4.41 -1.46
C ALA A 208 15.46 -4.21 -2.80
N ILE A 209 16.21 -4.04 -3.90
CA ILE A 209 15.66 -3.91 -5.25
C ILE A 209 14.96 -5.21 -5.66
N ASP A 210 15.58 -6.36 -5.42
CA ASP A 210 15.01 -7.67 -5.75
C ASP A 210 13.71 -7.93 -4.98
N LEU A 211 13.71 -7.69 -3.67
CA LEU A 211 12.50 -7.79 -2.85
C LEU A 211 11.43 -6.79 -3.31
N GLU A 212 11.81 -5.54 -3.62
CA GLU A 212 10.82 -4.56 -4.10
C GLU A 212 10.20 -4.97 -5.43
N ASN A 213 11.00 -5.50 -6.35
CA ASN A 213 10.54 -5.96 -7.66
C ASN A 213 9.70 -7.23 -7.58
N ARG A 214 10.01 -8.16 -6.65
CA ARG A 214 9.17 -9.34 -6.39
C ARG A 214 7.80 -8.93 -5.85
N TYR A 215 7.75 -8.08 -4.82
CA TYR A 215 6.51 -7.83 -4.09
C TYR A 215 5.74 -6.56 -4.52
N LYS A 216 6.18 -5.82 -5.55
CA LYS A 216 5.53 -4.54 -5.97
C LYS A 216 4.08 -4.68 -6.41
N GLY A 217 3.65 -5.88 -6.83
CA GLY A 217 2.27 -6.21 -7.19
C GLY A 217 1.38 -6.63 -6.04
N LEU A 218 1.94 -6.96 -4.87
CA LEU A 218 1.17 -7.56 -3.79
C LEU A 218 0.16 -6.57 -3.19
N ARG A 219 -1.13 -6.83 -3.40
CA ARG A 219 -2.24 -6.23 -2.65
C ARG A 219 -2.50 -7.03 -1.37
N ALA A 220 -2.78 -6.33 -0.27
CA ALA A 220 -2.84 -6.93 1.06
C ALA A 220 -3.94 -6.30 1.94
N PRO A 221 -4.37 -6.96 3.04
CA PRO A 221 -5.37 -6.42 3.96
C PRO A 221 -5.06 -4.99 4.44
N HIS A 222 -3.76 -4.66 4.56
CA HIS A 222 -3.28 -3.31 4.77
C HIS A 222 -1.93 -3.09 4.06
N LYS A 223 -1.49 -1.82 3.99
CA LYS A 223 -0.16 -1.44 3.48
C LYS A 223 0.97 -2.14 4.26
N ILE A 224 1.99 -2.57 3.53
CA ILE A 224 3.17 -3.28 4.05
C ILE A 224 4.44 -2.49 3.66
N LYS A 225 5.43 -2.43 4.54
CA LYS A 225 6.73 -1.78 4.31
C LYS A 225 7.84 -2.74 4.66
N PHE A 226 8.90 -2.74 3.87
CA PHE A 226 10.08 -3.55 4.12
C PHE A 226 11.29 -2.65 4.36
N ALA A 227 12.35 -3.21 4.92
CA ALA A 227 13.67 -2.63 4.80
C ALA A 227 14.78 -3.66 4.89
N VAL A 228 15.90 -3.38 4.23
CA VAL A 228 17.10 -4.22 4.18
C VAL A 228 18.29 -3.41 4.67
N SER A 229 18.94 -3.88 5.73
CA SER A 229 20.17 -3.28 6.27
C SER A 229 21.35 -4.20 6.00
N GLY A 230 22.42 -3.64 5.40
CA GLY A 230 23.64 -4.40 5.10
C GLY A 230 24.52 -4.71 6.32
N CYS A 231 24.11 -4.32 7.53
CA CYS A 231 24.75 -4.69 8.80
C CYS A 231 23.84 -4.37 10.00
N THR A 232 24.25 -4.79 11.19
CA THR A 232 23.54 -4.59 12.47
C THR A 232 23.44 -3.13 12.93
N ARG A 233 24.09 -2.17 12.26
CA ARG A 233 23.91 -0.73 12.50
C ARG A 233 22.57 -0.20 12.02
N GLU A 234 21.85 -0.99 11.22
CA GLU A 234 20.41 -0.83 11.06
C GLU A 234 19.97 0.51 10.42
N CYS A 235 20.81 1.11 9.56
CA CYS A 235 20.50 2.42 8.97
C CYS A 235 19.18 2.46 8.15
N ALA A 236 18.66 1.29 7.74
CA ALA A 236 17.40 1.19 7.02
C ALA A 236 16.17 1.05 7.94
N GLU A 237 16.31 1.00 9.27
CA GLU A 237 15.17 0.86 10.20
C GLU A 237 14.32 -0.41 9.95
N ALA A 238 14.94 -1.50 9.46
CA ALA A 238 14.41 -2.86 9.31
C ALA A 238 13.56 -3.35 10.49
N GLN A 239 13.97 -3.17 11.74
CA GLN A 239 13.22 -3.63 12.91
C GLN A 239 11.96 -2.79 13.19
N SER A 240 11.67 -1.77 12.38
CA SER A 240 10.43 -0.97 12.46
C SER A 240 9.44 -1.27 11.32
N LYS A 241 9.79 -2.21 10.42
CA LYS A 241 9.05 -2.52 9.21
C LYS A 241 8.27 -3.83 9.36
N ASP A 242 7.27 -4.01 8.51
CA ASP A 242 6.47 -5.22 8.50
C ASP A 242 7.35 -6.45 8.13
N ILE A 243 8.34 -6.26 7.26
CA ILE A 243 9.43 -7.22 6.96
C ILE A 243 10.77 -6.48 7.08
N GLY A 244 11.64 -6.94 7.99
CA GLY A 244 12.97 -6.42 8.18
C GLY A 244 14.01 -7.46 7.82
N VAL A 245 15.03 -7.08 7.06
CA VAL A 245 16.14 -7.97 6.69
C VAL A 245 17.44 -7.31 7.12
N ILE A 246 18.27 -8.02 7.88
CA ILE A 246 19.55 -7.51 8.37
C ILE A 246 20.65 -8.51 8.05
N ALA A 247 21.70 -8.05 7.36
CA ALA A 247 22.83 -8.89 7.00
C ALA A 247 23.63 -9.34 8.23
N THR A 248 24.05 -10.60 8.21
CA THR A 248 25.06 -11.21 9.08
C THR A 248 26.24 -11.69 8.25
N GLU A 249 27.29 -12.19 8.89
CA GLU A 249 28.42 -12.80 8.17
C GLU A 249 28.03 -14.13 7.52
N GLN A 250 26.97 -14.78 8.00
CA GLN A 250 26.51 -16.10 7.60
C GLN A 250 25.31 -16.06 6.65
N GLY A 251 24.61 -14.93 6.55
CA GLY A 251 23.40 -14.80 5.73
C GLY A 251 22.54 -13.61 6.14
N TRP A 252 21.25 -13.84 6.32
CA TRP A 252 20.27 -12.81 6.66
C TRP A 252 19.47 -13.16 7.90
N ASN A 253 19.36 -12.20 8.82
CA ASN A 253 18.35 -12.24 9.87
C ASN A 253 17.05 -11.64 9.33
N LEU A 254 15.97 -12.43 9.39
CA LEU A 254 14.63 -12.01 9.04
C LEU A 254 13.89 -11.56 10.30
N TYR A 255 13.29 -10.39 10.26
CA TYR A 255 12.42 -9.82 11.27
C TYR A 255 11.02 -9.60 10.69
N VAL A 256 9.97 -9.84 11.47
CA VAL A 256 8.58 -9.73 10.99
C VAL A 256 7.69 -8.91 11.92
N CYS A 257 6.62 -8.36 11.34
CA CYS A 257 5.49 -7.74 12.02
C CYS A 257 5.80 -6.44 12.80
N GLY A 258 6.83 -5.69 12.39
CA GLY A 258 7.10 -4.34 12.93
C GLY A 258 6.13 -3.27 12.40
N ASN A 259 6.09 -2.12 13.07
CA ASN A 259 5.20 -1.02 12.71
C ASN A 259 5.74 0.35 13.14
N GLY A 260 6.08 1.22 12.19
CA GLY A 260 6.40 2.64 12.43
C GLY A 260 5.17 3.59 12.45
N GLY A 261 4.00 3.12 12.88
CA GLY A 261 2.74 3.85 12.84
C GLY A 261 2.37 4.54 14.16
N MET A 262 1.06 4.81 14.36
CA MET A 262 0.51 5.46 15.56
C MET A 262 0.84 4.72 16.87
N LYS A 263 0.89 3.38 16.82
CA LYS A 263 1.41 2.53 17.89
C LYS A 263 2.69 1.87 17.39
N PRO A 264 3.87 2.49 17.61
CA PRO A 264 5.14 1.92 17.20
C PRO A 264 5.33 0.53 17.84
N ARG A 265 5.87 -0.41 17.06
CA ARG A 265 6.14 -1.78 17.51
C ARG A 265 7.37 -2.30 16.78
N HIS A 266 8.34 -2.81 17.54
CA HIS A 266 9.51 -3.46 16.95
C HIS A 266 9.12 -4.79 16.33
N ALA A 267 9.70 -5.12 15.18
CA ALA A 267 9.59 -6.42 14.55
C ALA A 267 10.29 -7.47 15.43
N ASP A 268 9.77 -8.70 15.43
CA ASP A 268 10.41 -9.81 16.14
C ASP A 268 11.39 -10.53 15.23
N LEU A 269 12.50 -11.02 15.80
CA LEU A 269 13.44 -11.89 15.10
C LEU A 269 12.73 -13.21 14.75
N PHE A 270 12.60 -13.48 13.46
CA PHE A 270 11.87 -14.62 12.93
C PHE A 270 12.77 -15.82 12.64
N ALA A 271 13.92 -15.57 12.00
CA ALA A 271 14.94 -16.57 11.73
C ALA A 271 16.29 -15.88 11.49
N THR A 272 17.37 -16.60 11.71
CA THR A 272 18.74 -16.10 11.61
C THR A 272 19.53 -16.80 10.52
N ASP A 273 20.55 -16.11 10.00
CA ASP A 273 21.57 -16.68 9.11
C ASP A 273 20.99 -17.42 7.89
N LEU A 274 19.91 -16.89 7.33
CA LEU A 274 19.25 -17.44 6.15
C LEU A 274 20.08 -17.17 4.90
N ASP A 275 20.17 -18.15 4.01
CA ASP A 275 20.52 -17.87 2.62
C ASP A 275 19.37 -17.12 1.91
N THR A 276 19.68 -16.49 0.76
CA THR A 276 18.72 -15.66 0.03
C THR A 276 17.50 -16.44 -0.47
N GLU A 277 17.65 -17.71 -0.85
CA GLU A 277 16.53 -18.53 -1.34
C GLU A 277 15.55 -18.83 -0.20
N THR A 278 16.08 -19.28 0.94
CA THR A 278 15.27 -19.54 2.14
C THR A 278 14.61 -18.27 2.68
N LEU A 279 15.33 -17.13 2.65
CA LEU A 279 14.78 -15.83 3.01
C LEU A 279 13.54 -15.48 2.19
N ILE A 280 13.61 -15.63 0.86
CA ILE A 280 12.50 -15.33 -0.04
C ILE A 280 11.31 -16.25 0.27
N LYS A 281 11.52 -17.57 0.38
CA LYS A 281 10.45 -18.52 0.72
C LYS A 281 9.75 -18.16 2.02
N TYR A 282 10.50 -17.80 3.05
CA TYR A 282 9.89 -17.41 4.34
C TYR A 282 9.08 -16.12 4.22
N ILE A 283 9.56 -15.13 3.47
CA ILE A 283 8.81 -13.90 3.23
C ILE A 283 7.52 -14.20 2.44
N ASP A 284 7.59 -15.01 1.38
CA ASP A 284 6.43 -15.42 0.58
C ASP A 284 5.34 -16.05 1.47
N ARG A 285 5.74 -17.05 2.27
CA ARG A 285 4.86 -17.78 3.18
C ARG A 285 4.24 -16.86 4.24
N VAL A 286 5.03 -16.01 4.89
CA VAL A 286 4.52 -15.05 5.90
C VAL A 286 3.49 -14.10 5.29
N LEU A 287 3.80 -13.53 4.12
CA LEU A 287 2.91 -12.57 3.46
C LEU A 287 1.62 -13.22 2.97
N MET A 288 1.70 -14.40 2.36
CA MET A 288 0.51 -15.12 1.88
C MET A 288 -0.34 -15.62 3.04
N PHE A 289 0.27 -16.09 4.13
CA PHE A 289 -0.46 -16.46 5.34
C PHE A 289 -1.15 -15.25 5.98
N TYR A 290 -0.48 -14.09 6.04
CA TYR A 290 -1.08 -12.83 6.47
C TYR A 290 -2.25 -12.40 5.57
N VAL A 291 -2.07 -12.45 4.25
CA VAL A 291 -3.11 -12.08 3.28
C VAL A 291 -4.35 -12.97 3.42
N LYS A 292 -4.15 -14.28 3.63
CA LYS A 292 -5.20 -15.30 3.80
C LYS A 292 -5.95 -15.14 5.12
N THR A 293 -5.27 -14.84 6.23
CA THR A 293 -5.85 -14.96 7.58
C THR A 293 -6.18 -13.63 8.27
N ALA A 294 -5.55 -12.51 7.88
CA ALA A 294 -5.78 -11.25 8.57
C ALA A 294 -7.18 -10.68 8.31
N ASP A 295 -7.67 -9.90 9.25
CA ASP A 295 -8.93 -9.16 9.16
C ASP A 295 -8.75 -7.88 8.32
N ARG A 296 -9.85 -7.23 7.91
CA ARG A 296 -9.80 -6.04 7.07
C ARG A 296 -9.00 -4.92 7.75
N LEU A 297 -8.18 -4.23 6.95
CA LEU A 297 -7.39 -3.09 7.40
C LEU A 297 -6.55 -3.40 8.65
N GLN A 298 -6.22 -4.67 8.91
CA GLN A 298 -5.39 -5.09 10.03
C GLN A 298 -3.91 -5.01 9.63
N ARG A 299 -3.07 -4.38 10.45
CA ARG A 299 -1.62 -4.37 10.26
C ARG A 299 -1.02 -5.73 10.63
N THR A 300 0.09 -6.10 10.00
CA THR A 300 0.87 -7.31 10.33
C THR A 300 1.16 -7.42 11.83
N SER A 301 1.56 -6.32 12.48
CA SER A 301 1.77 -6.27 13.93
C SER A 301 0.54 -6.70 14.74
N VAL A 302 -0.63 -6.16 14.42
CA VAL A 302 -1.88 -6.45 15.15
C VAL A 302 -2.41 -7.83 14.79
N TRP A 303 -2.12 -8.29 13.58
CA TRP A 303 -2.42 -9.65 13.16
C TRP A 303 -1.61 -10.66 13.96
N MET A 304 -0.29 -10.47 14.07
CA MET A 304 0.59 -11.34 14.86
C MET A 304 0.22 -11.37 16.33
N ASP A 305 -0.07 -10.20 16.93
CA ASP A 305 -0.48 -10.11 18.34
C ASP A 305 -1.81 -10.85 18.62
N ASN A 306 -2.66 -11.03 17.59
CA ASN A 306 -3.95 -11.71 17.70
C ASN A 306 -3.89 -13.19 17.29
N LEU A 307 -2.77 -13.68 16.72
CA LEU A 307 -2.60 -15.09 16.41
C LEU A 307 -2.39 -15.88 17.70
N GLU A 308 -3.16 -16.95 17.88
CA GLU A 308 -2.95 -17.88 18.98
C GLU A 308 -1.57 -18.53 18.84
N GLY A 309 -0.74 -18.47 19.89
CA GLY A 309 0.66 -18.87 19.86
C GLY A 309 1.63 -17.86 19.24
N GLY A 310 1.13 -16.75 18.67
CA GLY A 310 1.91 -15.62 18.19
C GLY A 310 3.06 -16.02 17.24
N LEU A 311 4.26 -15.49 17.51
CA LEU A 311 5.44 -15.73 16.69
C LEU A 311 5.81 -17.21 16.58
N ALA A 312 5.70 -17.97 17.67
CA ALA A 312 6.05 -19.38 17.70
C ALA A 312 5.14 -20.21 16.77
N TYR A 313 3.84 -19.90 16.78
CA TYR A 313 2.90 -20.52 15.84
C TYR A 313 3.21 -20.12 14.39
N LEU A 314 3.50 -18.85 14.13
CA LEU A 314 3.88 -18.43 12.77
C LEU A 314 5.14 -19.15 12.29
N GLN A 315 6.15 -19.29 13.15
CA GLN A 315 7.37 -20.05 12.82
C GLN A 315 7.04 -21.50 12.50
N ASP A 316 6.16 -22.15 13.27
CA ASP A 316 5.79 -23.54 13.03
C ASP A 316 5.07 -23.73 11.68
N VAL A 317 4.16 -22.82 11.32
CA VAL A 317 3.47 -22.84 10.02
C VAL A 317 4.47 -22.61 8.87
N VAL A 318 5.32 -21.59 8.98
CA VAL A 318 6.17 -21.13 7.87
C VAL A 318 7.44 -21.97 7.70
N ILE A 319 8.05 -22.42 8.80
CA ILE A 319 9.33 -23.14 8.79
C ILE A 319 9.10 -24.65 8.78
N ASN A 320 8.26 -25.16 9.69
CA ASN A 320 8.04 -26.59 9.87
C ASN A 320 6.89 -27.14 9.02
N ASP A 321 6.20 -26.28 8.26
CA ASP A 321 5.03 -26.62 7.46
C ASP A 321 3.95 -27.37 8.26
N ALA A 322 3.70 -26.93 9.50
CA ALA A 322 2.79 -27.64 10.42
C ALA A 322 1.35 -27.82 9.88
N LEU A 323 0.97 -27.03 8.87
CA LEU A 323 -0.33 -27.12 8.19
C LEU A 323 -0.27 -27.80 6.81
N GLY A 324 0.91 -28.11 6.28
CA GLY A 324 1.07 -28.70 4.95
C GLY A 324 0.64 -27.78 3.80
N ILE A 325 0.85 -26.46 3.94
CA ILE A 325 0.35 -25.44 2.99
C ILE A 325 1.46 -24.60 2.35
N ASN A 326 2.74 -24.83 2.69
CA ASN A 326 3.82 -23.97 2.22
C ASN A 326 3.93 -23.91 0.69
N GLU A 327 3.80 -25.04 0.00
CA GLU A 327 3.78 -25.07 -1.48
C GLU A 327 2.60 -24.26 -2.06
N GLU A 328 1.42 -24.34 -1.42
CA GLU A 328 0.24 -23.56 -1.83
C GLU A 328 0.49 -22.05 -1.66
N LEU A 329 1.15 -21.65 -0.57
CA LEU A 329 1.49 -20.25 -0.30
C LEU A 329 2.53 -19.72 -1.29
N GLU A 330 3.58 -20.49 -1.58
CA GLU A 330 4.60 -20.10 -2.57
C GLU A 330 3.99 -19.98 -3.97
N ALA A 331 3.23 -20.97 -4.42
CA ALA A 331 2.57 -20.94 -5.73
C ALA A 331 1.59 -19.76 -5.87
N GLN A 332 0.92 -19.35 -4.79
CA GLN A 332 0.10 -18.15 -4.79
C GLN A 332 0.92 -16.87 -4.96
N MET A 333 2.06 -16.77 -4.27
CA MET A 333 2.93 -15.61 -4.43
C MET A 333 3.46 -15.54 -5.86
N ASP A 334 3.92 -16.65 -6.42
CA ASP A 334 4.42 -16.68 -7.80
C ASP A 334 3.35 -16.25 -8.80
N ALA A 335 2.10 -16.71 -8.64
CA ALA A 335 0.98 -16.25 -9.48
C ALA A 335 0.74 -14.72 -9.37
N VAL A 336 0.91 -14.12 -8.18
CA VAL A 336 0.79 -12.67 -7.98
C VAL A 336 1.97 -11.93 -8.64
N VAL A 337 3.18 -12.46 -8.52
CA VAL A 337 4.40 -11.91 -9.13
C VAL A 337 4.27 -11.92 -10.66
N ASP A 338 3.86 -13.05 -11.24
CA ASP A 338 3.72 -13.25 -12.68
C ASP A 338 2.61 -12.40 -13.29
N ALA A 339 1.53 -12.13 -12.53
CA ALA A 339 0.42 -11.30 -12.96
C ALA A 339 0.70 -9.79 -12.87
N TYR A 340 1.88 -9.37 -12.37
CA TYR A 340 2.16 -7.97 -12.15
C TYR A 340 2.07 -7.12 -13.43
N GLN A 341 1.31 -6.04 -13.33
CA GLN A 341 1.28 -4.95 -14.31
C GLN A 341 1.32 -3.60 -13.60
N CYS A 342 1.95 -2.61 -14.24
CA CYS A 342 1.94 -1.25 -13.73
C CYS A 342 0.58 -0.60 -14.02
N GLU A 343 -0.22 -0.36 -12.97
CA GLU A 343 -1.59 0.16 -13.08
C GLU A 343 -1.66 1.47 -13.86
N TRP A 344 -0.68 2.37 -13.69
CA TRP A 344 -0.62 3.61 -14.46
C TRP A 344 -0.30 3.38 -15.93
N LYS A 345 0.60 2.45 -16.25
CA LYS A 345 0.90 2.08 -17.64
C LYS A 345 -0.34 1.52 -18.33
N THR A 346 -1.05 0.59 -17.69
CA THR A 346 -2.32 0.05 -18.20
C THR A 346 -3.37 1.16 -18.40
N THR A 347 -3.46 2.10 -17.44
CA THR A 347 -4.41 3.22 -17.48
C THR A 347 -4.15 4.17 -18.65
N ILE A 348 -2.88 4.53 -18.90
CA ILE A 348 -2.54 5.43 -20.01
C ILE A 348 -2.62 4.73 -21.37
N GLU A 349 -2.47 3.41 -21.45
CA GLU A 349 -2.60 2.68 -22.72
C GLU A 349 -4.06 2.44 -23.12
N ASP A 350 -5.02 2.54 -22.19
CA ASP A 350 -6.46 2.41 -22.45
C ASP A 350 -7.19 3.77 -22.53
N PRO A 351 -7.70 4.17 -23.72
CA PRO A 351 -8.46 5.41 -23.89
C PRO A 351 -9.72 5.51 -23.03
N GLU A 352 -10.39 4.40 -22.70
CA GLU A 352 -11.58 4.43 -21.86
C GLU A 352 -11.23 4.75 -20.40
N SER A 353 -10.18 4.11 -19.87
CA SER A 353 -9.66 4.41 -18.53
C SER A 353 -9.19 5.86 -18.41
N ARG A 354 -8.56 6.44 -19.44
CA ARG A 354 -8.16 7.87 -19.45
C ARG A 354 -9.33 8.84 -19.24
N LYS A 355 -10.53 8.53 -19.74
CA LYS A 355 -11.70 9.44 -19.62
C LYS A 355 -12.11 9.71 -18.17
N ARG A 356 -11.71 8.86 -17.22
CA ARG A 356 -11.98 9.02 -15.79
C ARG A 356 -11.26 10.22 -15.18
N PHE A 357 -10.11 10.59 -15.73
CA PHE A 357 -9.24 11.62 -15.17
C PHE A 357 -9.65 12.99 -15.72
N ARG A 358 -10.87 13.42 -15.38
CA ARG A 358 -11.42 14.72 -15.75
C ARG A 358 -12.11 15.33 -14.55
N GLN A 359 -11.97 16.65 -14.40
CA GLN A 359 -12.64 17.37 -13.32
C GLN A 359 -14.16 17.40 -13.52
N PHE A 360 -14.62 17.69 -14.74
CA PHE A 360 -16.03 17.75 -15.09
C PHE A 360 -16.31 16.87 -16.30
N VAL A 361 -17.39 16.09 -16.24
CA VAL A 361 -17.79 15.19 -17.34
C VAL A 361 -18.26 15.98 -18.56
N ASN A 362 -18.85 17.16 -18.34
CA ASN A 362 -19.51 18.00 -19.33
C ASN A 362 -18.75 19.28 -19.69
N SER A 363 -17.52 19.47 -19.18
CA SER A 363 -16.75 20.69 -19.40
C SER A 363 -15.25 20.43 -19.38
N SER A 364 -14.51 21.16 -20.20
CA SER A 364 -13.03 21.20 -20.17
C SER A 364 -12.48 22.25 -19.19
N ALA A 365 -13.35 22.90 -18.41
CA ALA A 365 -12.93 23.87 -17.41
C ALA A 365 -12.16 23.19 -16.26
N SER A 366 -11.16 23.87 -15.74
CA SER A 366 -10.44 23.46 -14.54
C SER A 366 -11.18 23.88 -13.27
N ASP A 367 -11.00 23.16 -12.16
CA ASP A 367 -11.55 23.60 -10.86
C ASP A 367 -10.87 24.89 -10.40
N THR A 368 -11.66 25.97 -10.27
CA THR A 368 -11.19 27.29 -9.82
C THR A 368 -10.99 27.37 -8.31
N ASN A 369 -11.47 26.39 -7.53
CA ASN A 369 -11.28 26.32 -6.08
C ASN A 369 -9.88 25.83 -5.70
N ILE A 370 -9.21 25.12 -6.61
CA ILE A 370 -7.82 24.68 -6.43
C ILE A 370 -6.91 25.89 -6.67
N GLN A 371 -6.45 26.47 -5.57
CA GLN A 371 -5.59 27.65 -5.54
C GLN A 371 -4.38 27.38 -4.67
N PHE A 372 -3.21 27.80 -5.15
CA PHE A 372 -1.95 27.63 -4.45
C PHE A 372 -1.34 28.99 -4.08
N VAL A 373 -0.60 29.01 -2.98
CA VAL A 373 0.25 30.13 -2.58
C VAL A 373 1.69 29.65 -2.40
N SER A 374 2.66 30.56 -2.49
CA SER A 374 4.07 30.24 -2.26
C SER A 374 4.39 30.26 -0.77
N GLU A 375 5.02 29.20 -0.27
CA GLU A 375 5.55 29.16 1.10
C GLU A 375 6.86 28.35 1.12
N ARG A 376 7.92 28.89 1.72
CA ARG A 376 9.26 28.28 1.78
C ARG A 376 9.80 27.89 0.37
N GLY A 377 9.51 28.70 -0.64
CA GLY A 377 9.98 28.48 -2.00
C GLY A 377 9.28 27.32 -2.75
N GLN A 378 8.16 26.81 -2.23
CA GLN A 378 7.34 25.81 -2.91
C GLN A 378 5.85 26.19 -2.84
N VAL A 379 5.01 25.50 -3.62
CA VAL A 379 3.56 25.68 -3.54
C VAL A 379 2.96 24.98 -2.33
N ARG A 380 1.86 25.53 -1.82
CA ARG A 380 0.94 24.82 -0.93
C ARG A 380 -0.51 25.23 -1.20
N PRO A 381 -1.50 24.40 -0.83
CA PRO A 381 -2.90 24.79 -0.98
C PRO A 381 -3.21 26.04 -0.16
N ALA A 382 -3.91 26.98 -0.78
CA ALA A 382 -4.41 28.19 -0.13
C ALA A 382 -5.39 27.82 1.00
N THR A 383 -5.30 28.54 2.11
CA THR A 383 -6.27 28.48 3.19
C THR A 383 -7.56 29.21 2.80
N GLU A 384 -8.67 28.91 3.47
CA GLU A 384 -9.94 29.60 3.21
C GLU A 384 -9.84 31.13 3.42
N ALA A 385 -9.04 31.57 4.39
CA ALA A 385 -8.80 33.00 4.61
C ALA A 385 -8.05 33.65 3.43
N GLU A 386 -7.04 32.97 2.89
CA GLU A 386 -6.29 33.45 1.73
C GLU A 386 -7.17 33.52 0.49
N LYS A 387 -8.00 32.48 0.23
CA LYS A 387 -9.00 32.45 -0.87
C LYS A 387 -9.94 33.66 -0.86
N VAL A 388 -10.35 34.11 0.33
CA VAL A 388 -11.25 35.26 0.51
C VAL A 388 -10.50 36.61 0.38
N ALA A 389 -9.22 36.67 0.76
CA ALA A 389 -8.43 37.91 0.80
C ALA A 389 -8.03 38.47 -0.59
N GLY A 390 -8.28 37.74 -1.69
CA GLY A 390 -8.11 38.25 -3.06
C GLY A 390 -6.87 37.72 -3.81
N LYS A 391 -6.85 37.96 -5.13
CA LYS A 391 -6.10 37.19 -6.14
C LYS A 391 -4.58 37.42 -6.20
N ASP A 392 -4.06 38.48 -5.58
CA ASP A 392 -2.66 38.94 -5.80
C ASP A 392 -1.59 38.02 -5.20
N GLN A 393 -2.00 36.99 -4.43
CA GLN A 393 -1.10 35.99 -3.84
C GLN A 393 -1.21 34.60 -4.46
N PHE A 394 -2.13 34.38 -5.41
CA PHE A 394 -2.30 33.06 -6.02
C PHE A 394 -1.35 32.84 -7.17
N ILE A 395 -0.77 31.65 -7.19
CA ILE A 395 0.04 31.21 -8.32
C ILE A 395 -0.93 30.60 -9.35
N PRO A 396 -1.05 31.17 -10.56
CA PRO A 396 -1.88 30.60 -11.59
C PRO A 396 -1.38 29.19 -11.94
N VAL A 397 -2.30 28.22 -11.95
CA VAL A 397 -2.06 26.88 -12.51
C VAL A 397 -2.32 26.95 -14.01
N SER A 398 -1.67 27.88 -14.71
CA SER A 398 -1.77 27.93 -16.17
C SER A 398 -0.79 26.91 -16.75
N MET A 399 -1.33 25.97 -17.52
CA MET A 399 -0.56 25.11 -18.42
C MET A 399 0.42 25.98 -19.22
N VAL A 400 1.70 25.64 -19.19
CA VAL A 400 2.64 26.04 -20.25
C VAL A 400 2.53 25.02 -21.36
#